data_AF-A0A103ZFV1-F1
#
_entry.id   AF-A0A103ZFV1-F1
#
_cell.length_a   1.000
_cell.length_b   1.000
_cell.length_c   1.000
_cell.angle_alpha   90.00
_cell.angle_beta   90.00
_cell.angle_gamma   90.00
#
_symmetry.space_group_name_H-M   'P 1'
#
loop_
_entity.id
_entity.type
_entity.pdbx_description
1 polymer ?
#
loop_
_entity_poly.entity_id
_entity_poly.type
_entity_poly.pdbx_seq_one_letter_code
_entity_poly.pdbx_strand_id
1 'polypeptide(L)' 'MGEKQERASDAKARRIAKSVGLVAEKCRSAYHWNNRGGFRLVDPYLNVVLYGVDFELSAGEVIEIRNDRK' A
#
# COMPACT_ATOMS: atom_id res chain seq x y z
N MET A 1 -16.04 9.13 10.71
CA MET A 1 -15.93 7.67 10.83
C MET A 1 -14.47 7.36 11.10
N GLY A 2 -14.15 7.00 12.35
CA GLY A 2 -12.84 7.24 12.96
C GLY A 2 -11.82 6.12 12.79
N GLU A 3 -10.54 6.51 12.86
CA GLU A 3 -9.25 5.78 12.94
C GLU A 3 -9.24 4.24 12.97
N LYS A 4 -10.17 3.59 13.67
CA LYS A 4 -10.31 2.12 13.69
C LYS A 4 -10.59 1.53 12.31
N GLN A 5 -11.44 2.19 11.51
CA GLN A 5 -11.73 1.72 10.14
C GLN A 5 -10.49 1.85 9.24
N GLU A 6 -9.73 2.94 9.39
CA GLU A 6 -8.49 3.15 8.64
C GLU A 6 -7.43 2.10 8.97
N ARG A 7 -7.22 1.81 10.27
CA ARG A 7 -6.28 0.75 10.71
C ARG A 7 -6.67 -0.64 10.19
N ALA A 8 -7.97 -0.95 10.14
CA ALA A 8 -8.46 -2.21 9.59
C ALA A 8 -8.18 -2.32 8.08
N SER A 9 -8.42 -1.23 7.33
CA SER A 9 -8.14 -1.15 5.90
C SER A 9 -6.64 -1.26 5.59
N ASP A 10 -5.79 -0.60 6.38
CA ASP A 10 -4.32 -0.69 6.26
C ASP A 10 -3.81 -2.12 6.43
N ALA A 11 -4.28 -2.80 7.48
CA ALA A 11 -3.91 -4.19 7.75
C ALA A 11 -4.36 -5.12 6.62
N LYS A 12 -5.56 -4.89 6.08
CA LYS A 12 -6.10 -5.63 4.94
C LYS A 12 -5.26 -5.41 3.67
N ALA A 13 -4.95 -4.15 3.35
CA ALA A 13 -4.10 -3.79 2.21
C ALA A 13 -2.74 -4.51 2.25
N ARG A 14 -2.05 -4.47 3.40
CA ARG A 14 -0.77 -5.18 3.59
C ARG A 14 -0.89 -6.69 3.41
N ARG A 15 -1.98 -7.28 3.92
CA ARG A 15 -2.23 -8.72 3.77
C ARG A 15 -2.48 -9.10 2.31
N ILE A 16 -3.23 -8.31 1.56
CA ILE A 16 -3.49 -8.55 0.14
C ILE A 16 -2.22 -8.40 -0.68
N ALA A 17 -1.45 -7.32 -0.50
CA ALA A 17 -0.18 -7.15 -1.17
C ALA A 17 0.74 -8.36 -0.97
N LYS A 18 0.87 -8.84 0.28
CA LYS A 18 1.66 -10.04 0.58
C LYS A 18 1.14 -11.29 -0.13
N SER A 19 -0.18 -11.43 -0.29
CA SER A 19 -0.79 -12.58 -0.96
C SER A 19 -0.49 -12.65 -2.47
N VAL A 20 -0.12 -11.52 -3.09
CA VAL A 20 0.27 -11.44 -4.50
C VAL A 20 1.79 -11.27 -4.69
N GLY A 21 2.57 -11.53 -3.64
CA GLY A 21 4.03 -11.46 -3.67
C GLY A 21 4.62 -10.06 -3.56
N LEU A 22 3.84 -9.06 -3.15
CA LEU A 22 4.29 -7.66 -3.02
C LEU A 22 4.30 -7.20 -1.56
N VAL A 23 4.98 -6.09 -1.28
CA VAL A 23 5.00 -5.43 0.02
C VAL A 23 4.34 -4.06 -0.09
N ALA A 24 3.29 -3.84 0.71
CA ALA A 24 2.67 -2.52 0.84
C ALA A 24 3.38 -1.68 1.91
N GLU A 25 4.06 -0.63 1.47
CA GLU A 25 4.69 0.35 2.33
C GLU A 25 3.81 1.61 2.41
N LYS A 26 3.46 2.04 3.62
CA LYS A 26 2.68 3.27 3.86
C LYS A 26 3.65 4.40 4.13
N CYS A 27 3.40 5.59 3.57
CA CYS A 27 4.19 6.76 3.94
C CYS A 27 3.97 7.08 5.43
N ARG A 28 5.07 7.22 6.18
CA ARG A 28 5.07 7.58 7.60
C ARG A 28 6.02 8.73 7.94
N SER A 29 6.67 9.32 6.93
CA SER A 29 7.64 10.38 7.15
C SER A 29 6.92 11.72 7.25
N ALA A 30 7.08 12.41 8.38
CA ALA A 30 6.48 13.71 8.64
C ALA A 30 6.92 14.79 7.62
N TYR A 31 8.09 14.61 7.01
CA TYR A 31 8.70 15.57 6.08
C TYR A 31 8.53 15.19 4.60
N HIS A 32 7.86 14.08 4.31
CA HIS A 32 7.62 13.69 2.92
C HIS A 32 6.46 14.49 2.34
N TRP A 33 6.67 15.11 1.18
CA TRP A 33 5.67 15.92 0.49
C TRP A 33 4.40 15.12 0.15
N ASN A 34 4.52 13.81 -0.04
CA ASN A 34 3.39 12.87 -0.19
C ASN A 34 2.98 12.13 1.08
N ASN A 35 3.20 12.69 2.27
CA ASN A 35 2.72 12.10 3.52
C ASN A 35 1.21 12.26 3.71
N ARG A 36 0.42 11.73 2.76
CA ARG A 36 -1.04 11.77 2.73
C ARG A 36 -1.67 10.45 3.18
N GLY A 37 -0.88 9.59 3.82
CA GLY A 37 -1.34 8.27 4.29
C GLY A 37 -1.53 7.24 3.17
N GLY A 38 -0.96 7.47 1.98
CA GLY A 38 -1.00 6.50 0.90
C GLY A 38 0.10 5.44 0.97
N PHE A 39 0.05 4.53 0.01
CA PHE A 39 0.84 3.33 -0.09
C PHE A 39 1.64 3.29 -1.39
N ARG A 40 2.74 2.56 -1.34
CA ARG A 40 3.46 2.05 -2.50
C ARG A 40 3.57 0.55 -2.42
N LEU A 41 3.68 -0.10 -3.57
CA LEU A 41 3.87 -1.55 -3.66
C LEU A 41 5.25 -1.87 -4.19
N VAL A 42 6.00 -2.61 -3.39
CA VAL A 42 7.39 -2.98 -3.65
C VAL A 42 7.43 -4.46 -3.99
N ASP A 43 8.18 -4.80 -5.03
CA ASP A 43 8.62 -6.17 -5.27
C ASP A 43 9.78 -6.47 -4.29
N PRO A 44 9.61 -7.39 -3.32
CA PRO A 44 10.63 -7.67 -2.33
C PRO A 44 11.84 -8.42 -2.89
N TYR A 45 11.71 -9.07 -4.05
CA TYR A 45 12.81 -9.81 -4.68
C TYR A 45 13.72 -8.88 -5.48
N LEU A 46 13.12 -8.00 -6.27
CA LEU A 46 13.85 -7.03 -7.09
C LEU A 46 14.17 -5.73 -6.33
N ASN A 47 13.55 -5.52 -5.17
CA ASN A 47 13.62 -4.29 -4.39
C ASN A 47 13.28 -3.03 -5.21
N VAL A 48 12.27 -3.15 -6.08
CA VAL A 48 11.77 -2.05 -6.93
C VAL A 48 10.32 -1.73 -6.59
N VAL A 49 9.95 -0.46 -6.72
CA VAL A 49 8.55 -0.03 -6.60
C VAL A 49 7.85 -0.33 -7.92
N LEU A 50 6.78 -1.13 -7.87
CA LEU A 50 5.97 -1.44 -9.04
C LEU A 50 4.77 -0.51 -9.20
N TYR A 51 4.21 -0.03 -8.08
CA TYR A 51 3.05 0.86 -8.09
C TYR A 51 3.13 1.90 -6.97
N GLY A 52 2.59 3.09 -7.24
CA GLY A 52 2.53 4.17 -6.26
C GLY A 52 3.90 4.67 -5.83
N VAL A 53 4.83 4.92 -6.78
CA VAL A 53 6.20 5.41 -6.52
C VAL A 53 6.23 6.49 -5.44
N ASP A 54 5.26 7.40 -5.50
CA ASP A 54 5.10 8.56 -4.65
C ASP A 54 4.08 8.37 -3.51
N PHE A 55 3.78 7.13 -3.12
CA PHE A 55 2.78 6.78 -2.10
C PHE A 55 1.36 7.27 -2.44
N GLU A 56 0.98 7.18 -3.70
CA GLU A 56 -0.30 7.68 -4.19
C GLU A 56 -1.45 6.68 -4.02
N LEU A 57 -1.14 5.40 -3.75
CA LEU A 57 -2.17 4.37 -3.64
C LEU A 57 -2.94 4.49 -2.33
N SER A 58 -4.25 4.45 -2.41
CA SER A 58 -5.11 4.22 -1.25
C SER A 58 -5.06 2.75 -0.81
N ALA A 59 -5.51 2.49 0.42
CA ALA A 59 -5.71 1.11 0.89
C ALA A 59 -6.70 0.31 0.00
N GLY A 60 -7.69 0.99 -0.60
CA GLY A 60 -8.66 0.39 -1.51
C GLY A 60 -7.99 -0.11 -2.79
N GLU A 61 -7.20 0.73 -3.44
CA GLU A 61 -6.47 0.37 -4.67
C GLU A 61 -5.49 -0.78 -4.43
N VAL A 62 -4.81 -0.80 -3.27
CA VAL A 62 -3.94 -1.94 -2.90
C VAL A 62 -4.73 -3.25 -2.75
N ILE A 63 -5.97 -3.18 -2.25
CA ILE A 63 -6.83 -4.35 -2.11
C ILE A 63 -7.30 -4.86 -3.48
N GLU A 64 -7.53 -3.95 -4.43
CA GLU A 64 -7.98 -4.28 -5.79
C GLU A 64 -6.91 -4.95 -6.64
N ILE A 65 -5.63 -4.75 -6.32
CA ILE A 65 -4.51 -5.30 -7.10
C ILE A 65 -4.49 -6.83 -7.20
N ARG A 66 -5.22 -7.51 -6.32
CA ARG A 66 -5.45 -8.96 -6.41
C ARG A 66 -6.13 -9.36 -7.73
N ASN A 67 -6.98 -8.51 -8.27
CA ASN A 67 -7.70 -8.79 -9.51
C ASN A 67 -6.79 -8.67 -10.74
N ASP A 68 -5.80 -7.78 -10.69
CA ASP A 68 -4.88 -7.51 -11.82
C ASP A 68 -3.80 -8.60 -12.01
N ARG A 69 -3.55 -9.43 -10.98
CA ARG A 69 -2.51 -10.47 -10.98
C ARG A 69 -3.05 -11.91 -10.94
N LYS A 70 -4.30 -12.10 -11.37
CA LYS A 70 -4.90 -13.43 -11.60
C LYS A 70 -4.61 -13.92 -13.00
#